data_AF-A0A831YE26-F1
#
_entry.id   AF-A0A831YE26-F1
#
_cell.length_a   1.000
_cell.length_b   1.000
_cell.length_c   1.000
_cell.angle_alpha   90.00
_cell.angle_beta   90.00
_cell.angle_gamma   90.00
#
_symmetry.space_group_name_H-M   'P 1'
#
loop_
_entity.id
_entity.type
_entity.pdbx_description
1 polymer ?
#
loop_
_entity_poly.entity_id
_entity_poly.type
_entity_poly.pdbx_seq_one_letter_code
_entity_poly.pdbx_strand_id
1 'polypeptide(L)' 'MRTYLLEIGCEELPPKAILTYKDFLKNYIQENFKDFFLYDSPENIKVFATPRRLAVLVKNL' A
#
# COMPACT_ATOMS: atom_id res chain seq x y z
N MET A 1 3.90 -5.28 -18.44
CA MET A 1 3.69 -4.34 -17.33
C MET A 1 3.50 -5.16 -16.07
N ARG A 2 4.32 -4.97 -15.03
CA ARG A 2 4.28 -5.81 -13.82
C ARG A 2 3.46 -5.11 -12.75
N THR A 3 2.72 -5.91 -11.99
CA THR A 3 1.91 -5.46 -10.85
C THR A 3 2.37 -6.24 -9.63
N TYR A 4 2.61 -5.54 -8.54
CA TYR A 4 2.99 -6.11 -7.26
C TYR A 4 1.85 -5.89 -6.26
N LEU A 5 1.43 -6.96 -5.59
CA LEU A 5 0.44 -6.93 -4.53
C LEU A 5 1.10 -7.43 -3.24
N LEU A 6 1.07 -6.60 -2.21
CA LEU A 6 1.42 -6.99 -0.85
C LEU A 6 0.15 -6.97 -0.01
N GLU A 7 -0.16 -8.09 0.63
CA GLU A 7 -1.25 -8.22 1.59
C GLU A 7 -0.69 -8.64 2.96
N ILE A 8 -1.20 -8.00 4.01
CA ILE A 8 -0.79 -8.22 5.40
C ILE A 8 -2.03 -8.59 6.21
N GLY A 9 -2.00 -9.75 6.86
CA GLY A 9 -3.00 -10.14 7.86
C GLY A 9 -2.83 -9.33 9.14
N CYS A 10 -3.95 -8.86 9.70
CA CYS A 10 -3.97 -7.97 10.87
C CYS A 10 -4.94 -8.48 11.94
N GLU A 11 -5.08 -9.80 12.07
CA GLU A 11 -6.06 -10.46 12.96
C GLU A 11 -5.93 -10.04 14.43
N GLU A 12 -4.70 -9.83 14.90
CA GLU A 12 -4.38 -9.48 16.28
C GLU A 12 -4.32 -7.97 16.53
N LEU A 13 -4.47 -7.14 15.50
CA LEU A 13 -4.32 -5.69 15.61
C LEU A 13 -5.65 -4.99 15.95
N PRO A 14 -5.63 -3.92 16.77
CA PRO A 14 -6.82 -3.12 17.03
C PRO A 14 -7.37 -2.51 15.72
N PRO A 15 -8.69 -2.59 15.44
CA PRO A 15 -9.27 -2.09 14.19
C PRO A 15 -9.00 -0.60 13.93
N LYS A 16 -8.93 0.21 14.99
CA LYS A 16 -8.62 1.65 14.88
C LYS A 16 -7.18 1.92 14.40
N ALA A 17 -6.24 1.04 14.72
CA ALA A 17 -4.83 1.19 14.32
C ALA A 17 -4.62 0.94 12.82
N ILE A 18 -5.50 0.14 12.19
CA ILE A 18 -5.41 -0.21 10.77
C ILE A 18 -5.44 1.04 9.87
N LEU A 19 -6.27 2.04 10.19
CA LEU A 19 -6.33 3.28 9.41
C LEU A 19 -5.01 4.06 9.48
N THR A 20 -4.42 4.16 10.66
CA THR A 20 -3.11 4.79 10.84
C THR A 20 -2.03 4.04 10.06
N TYR A 21 -2.02 2.71 10.11
CA TYR A 21 -1.05 1.90 9.35
C TYR A 21 -1.26 1.97 7.84
N LYS A 22 -2.50 2.14 7.38
CA LYS A 22 -2.81 2.36 5.97
C LYS A 22 -2.16 3.63 5.44
N ASP A 23 -2.33 4.74 6.15
CA ASP A 23 -1.78 6.02 5.71
C ASP A 23 -0.26 6.01 5.80
N PHE A 24 0.31 5.39 6.84
CA PHE A 24 1.75 5.17 6.94
C PHE A 24 2.30 4.35 5.77
N LEU A 25 1.69 3.19 5.47
CA LEU A 25 2.13 2.32 4.38
C LEU A 25 2.04 3.03 3.03
N LYS A 26 0.97 3.83 2.80
CA LYS A 26 0.82 4.62 1.59
C LYS A 26 2.00 5.58 1.40
N ASN A 27 2.29 6.39 2.42
CA ASN A 27 3.35 7.39 2.34
C ASN A 27 4.71 6.74 2.18
N TYR A 28 4.98 5.68 2.95
CA TYR A 28 6.23 4.93 2.87
C TYR A 28 6.47 4.36 1.46
N ILE A 29 5.45 3.74 0.85
CA ILE A 29 5.57 3.23 -0.53
C ILE A 29 5.76 4.40 -1.52
N GLN A 30 5.01 5.49 -1.39
CA GLN A 30 5.15 6.66 -2.28
C GLN A 30 6.57 7.25 -2.25
N GLU A 31 7.19 7.34 -1.08
CA GLU A 31 8.54 7.86 -0.93
C GLU A 31 9.61 6.92 -1.48
N ASN A 32 9.47 5.60 -1.24
CA ASN A 32 10.51 4.63 -1.58
C ASN A 32 10.39 4.06 -3.00
N PHE A 33 9.20 4.08 -3.62
CA PHE A 33 8.97 3.47 -4.93
C PHE A 33 9.00 4.47 -6.10
N LYS A 34 9.10 5.77 -5.83
CA LYS A 34 9.03 6.81 -6.87
C LYS A 34 10.04 6.61 -8.00
N ASP A 35 11.26 6.22 -7.66
CA ASP A 35 12.37 6.04 -8.62
C ASP A 35 12.29 4.71 -9.40
N PHE A 36 11.40 3.80 -8.99
CA PHE A 36 11.19 2.52 -9.66
C PHE A 36 10.06 2.57 -10.68
N PHE A 37 9.25 3.63 -10.70
CA PHE A 37 8.14 3.71 -11.64
C PHE A 37 8.61 4.05 -13.06
N LEU A 38 8.07 3.34 -14.04
CA LEU A 38 8.28 3.64 -15.46
C LEU A 38 7.75 5.04 -15.83
N TYR A 39 6.72 5.52 -15.13
CA TYR A 39 6.17 6.87 -15.21
C TYR A 39 5.48 7.22 -13.90
N ASP A 40 5.57 8.48 -13.46
CA ASP A 40 4.95 8.95 -12.23
C ASP A 40 3.44 9.21 -12.47
N SER A 41 2.58 8.50 -11.74
CA SER A 41 1.12 8.65 -11.81
C SER A 41 0.47 8.36 -10.46
N PRO A 42 -0.58 9.12 -10.06
CA PRO A 42 -1.36 8.84 -8.87
C PRO A 42 -1.97 7.43 -8.84
N GLU A 43 -2.14 6.81 -10.01
CA GLU A 43 -2.70 5.46 -10.12
C GLU A 43 -1.71 4.32 -9.86
N ASN A 44 -0.42 4.63 -9.74
CA ASN A 44 0.62 3.63 -9.52
C ASN A 44 0.48 2.92 -8.19
N ILE A 45 -0.08 3.58 -7.16
CA ILE A 45 -0.19 3.04 -5.81
C ILE A 45 -1.65 3.10 -5.37
N LYS A 46 -2.23 1.94 -5.03
CA LYS A 46 -3.53 1.85 -4.37
C LYS A 46 -3.39 1.12 -3.05
N VAL A 47 -3.94 1.68 -1.98
CA VAL A 47 -3.90 1.09 -0.63
C VAL A 47 -5.30 0.76 -0.16
N PHE A 48 -5.47 -0.46 0.34
CA PHE A 48 -6.71 -1.02 0.84
C PHE A 48 -6.58 -1.35 2.31
N ALA A 49 -7.66 -1.15 3.07
CA ALA A 49 -7.71 -1.49 4.48
C ALA A 49 -9.09 -2.05 4.83
N THR A 50 -9.09 -3.13 5.59
CA THR A 50 -10.25 -3.71 6.26
C THR A 50 -9.85 -4.04 7.70
N PRO A 51 -10.79 -4.28 8.63
CA PRO A 51 -10.45 -4.48 10.05
C PRO A 51 -9.39 -5.56 10.33
N ARG A 52 -9.19 -6.54 9.44
CA ARG A 52 -8.23 -7.65 9.61
C ARG A 52 -7.23 -7.78 8.47
N ARG A 53 -7.17 -6.84 7.52
CA ARG A 53 -6.21 -6.87 6.41
C ARG A 53 -5.79 -5.48 5.96
N LEU A 54 -4.52 -5.33 5.64
CA LEU A 54 -3.95 -4.17 4.95
C LEU A 54 -3.32 -4.64 3.63
N ALA A 55 -3.52 -3.90 2.54
CA ALA A 55 -2.93 -4.26 1.26
C ALA A 55 -2.46 -3.04 0.47
N VAL A 56 -1.40 -3.20 -0.31
CA VAL A 56 -0.95 -2.23 -1.30
C VAL A 56 -0.78 -2.89 -2.66
N LEU A 57 -1.38 -2.29 -3.67
CA LEU A 57 -1.22 -2.64 -5.07
C LEU A 57 -0.35 -1.59 -5.74
N VAL A 58 0.80 -2.04 -6.23
CA VAL A 58 1.77 -1.21 -6.95
C VAL A 58 1.77 -1.63 -8.41
N LYS A 59 1.53 -0.68 -9.31
CA LYS A 59 1.52 -0.87 -10.75
C LYS A 59 2.70 -0.13 -11.37
N ASN A 60 3.07 -0.54 -12.57
CA ASN A 60 3.98 0.21 -13.45
C ASN A 60 5.40 0.36 -12.85
N LEU A 61 5.81 -0.66 -12.09
CA LEU A 61 7.21 -0.96 -11.79
C LEU A 61 7.98 -1.31 -13.07
#